data_AF-A0A924LF84-F1
#
_entry.id   AF-A0A924LF84-F1
#
_cell.length_a   1.000
_cell.length_b   1.000
_cell.length_c   1.000
_cell.angle_alpha   90.00
_cell.angle_beta   90.00
_cell.angle_gamma   90.00
#
_symmetry.space_group_name_H-M   'P 1'
#
loop_
_entity.id
_entity.type
_entity.pdbx_description
1 polymer ?
#
loop_
_entity_poly.entity_id
_entity_poly.type
_entity_poly.pdbx_seq_one_letter_code
_entity_poly.pdbx_strand_id
1 'polypeptide(L)'
;RQRFSAEMGPYWYLMPTVEGTWRGLGGSDRGAHIAQLMVAIPVAGLVWWLFRRASYTIALAGMLVGAFLVTPHAFVYDLPLMAAAILLYLRTLPSSDTPSYGAALLAGIAPAVVLATPSLAPLAVIAHAILFLMILRTGGLSKSVL
;
A
#
# COMPACT_ATOMS: atom_id res chain seq x y z
N ARG A 1 -26.81 8.42 -1.85
CA ARG A 1 -25.73 7.49 -2.23
C ARG A 1 -25.67 7.24 -3.74
N GLN A 2 -26.77 6.91 -4.44
CA GLN A 2 -26.76 6.73 -5.91
C GLN A 2 -26.27 7.94 -6.73
N ARG A 3 -26.55 9.18 -6.30
CA ARG A 3 -26.03 10.40 -6.97
C ARG A 3 -24.51 10.56 -6.87
N PHE A 4 -23.90 10.11 -5.77
CA PHE A 4 -22.45 10.19 -5.55
C PHE A 4 -21.69 9.16 -6.42
N SER A 5 -22.28 7.98 -6.66
CA SER A 5 -21.75 6.96 -7.55
C SER A 5 -21.83 7.34 -9.03
N ALA A 6 -22.83 8.14 -9.42
CA ALA A 6 -22.98 8.62 -10.80
C ALA A 6 -21.97 9.71 -11.17
N GLU A 7 -21.59 10.57 -10.22
CA GLU A 7 -20.57 11.62 -10.42
C GLU A 7 -19.13 11.11 -10.32
N MET A 8 -18.88 10.00 -9.60
CA MET A 8 -17.54 9.39 -9.48
C MET A 8 -17.17 8.40 -10.58
N GLY A 9 -18.11 8.09 -11.49
CA GLY A 9 -17.88 7.33 -12.72
C GLY A 9 -16.59 7.68 -13.48
N PRO A 10 -16.19 8.96 -13.61
CA PRO A 10 -14.97 9.34 -14.30
C PRO A 10 -13.72 9.36 -13.42
N TYR A 11 -13.73 9.11 -12.10
CA TYR A 11 -12.54 9.30 -11.25
C TYR A 11 -11.92 8.01 -10.69
N TRP A 12 -12.47 6.84 -11.01
CA TRP A 12 -11.93 5.55 -10.53
C TRP A 12 -10.46 5.33 -10.92
N TYR A 13 -10.03 5.90 -12.04
CA TYR A 13 -8.64 5.83 -12.48
C TYR A 13 -7.65 6.57 -11.57
N LEU A 14 -8.13 7.48 -10.71
CA LEU A 14 -7.30 8.23 -9.76
C LEU A 14 -7.08 7.47 -8.44
N MET A 15 -7.69 6.30 -8.28
CA MET A 15 -7.66 5.50 -7.05
C MET A 15 -6.81 4.24 -7.27
N PRO A 16 -5.49 4.27 -7.04
CA PRO A 16 -4.61 3.08 -7.10
C PRO A 16 -4.84 2.15 -5.89
N THR A 17 -6.09 1.79 -5.62
CA THR A 17 -6.52 0.99 -4.45
C THR A 17 -7.07 -0.36 -4.88
N VAL A 18 -7.28 -1.26 -3.92
CA VAL A 18 -7.95 -2.55 -4.16
C VAL A 18 -9.38 -2.33 -4.66
N GLU A 19 -10.12 -1.41 -4.05
CA GLU A 19 -11.47 -1.00 -4.48
C GLU A 19 -11.47 -0.40 -5.90
N GLY A 20 -10.56 0.53 -6.19
CA GLY A 20 -10.41 1.14 -7.52
C GLY A 20 -10.05 0.10 -8.59
N THR A 21 -9.14 -0.83 -8.26
CA THR A 21 -8.76 -1.94 -9.14
C THR A 21 -9.94 -2.87 -9.43
N TRP A 22 -10.68 -3.30 -8.41
CA TRP A 22 -11.83 -4.21 -8.57
C TRP A 22 -12.94 -3.58 -9.42
N ARG A 23 -13.26 -2.31 -9.17
CA ARG A 23 -14.23 -1.57 -9.98
C ARG A 23 -13.74 -1.33 -11.41
N GLY A 24 -12.45 -1.02 -11.59
CA GLY A 24 -11.84 -0.85 -12.90
C GLY A 24 -11.90 -2.11 -13.78
N LEU A 25 -11.94 -3.29 -13.16
CA LEU A 25 -12.14 -4.58 -13.82
C LEU A 25 -13.61 -4.93 -14.08
N GLY A 26 -14.56 -4.02 -13.80
CA GLY A 26 -16.00 -4.23 -13.96
C GLY A 26 -16.66 -4.97 -12.80
N GLY A 27 -15.98 -5.10 -11.66
CA GLY A 27 -16.50 -5.76 -10.48
C GLY A 27 -17.61 -4.97 -9.77
N SER A 28 -18.52 -5.67 -9.08
CA SER A 28 -19.61 -5.03 -8.33
C SER A 28 -19.14 -4.29 -7.07
N ASP A 29 -19.90 -3.29 -6.62
CA ASP A 29 -19.63 -2.53 -5.39
C ASP A 29 -19.51 -3.43 -4.15
N ARG A 30 -20.42 -4.42 -4.04
CA ARG A 30 -20.39 -5.39 -2.94
C ARG A 30 -19.12 -6.24 -2.99
N GLY A 31 -18.70 -6.65 -4.19
CA GLY A 31 -17.43 -7.37 -4.38
C GLY A 31 -16.22 -6.53 -3.97
N ALA A 32 -16.22 -5.24 -4.32
CA ALA A 32 -15.13 -4.33 -3.97
C ALA A 32 -14.99 -4.18 -2.45
N HIS A 33 -16.11 -4.00 -1.72
CA HIS A 33 -16.09 -3.91 -0.26
C HIS A 33 -15.65 -5.22 0.42
N ILE A 34 -16.06 -6.37 -0.12
CA ILE A 34 -15.61 -7.68 0.40
C ILE A 34 -14.11 -7.83 0.18
N ALA A 35 -13.61 -7.53 -1.03
CA ALA A 35 -12.18 -7.57 -1.33
C ALA A 35 -11.38 -6.63 -0.41
N GLN A 36 -11.89 -5.41 -0.18
CA GLN A 36 -11.29 -4.44 0.72
C GLN A 36 -11.22 -4.98 2.16
N LEU A 37 -12.30 -5.59 2.66
CA LEU A 37 -12.35 -6.18 4.00
C LEU A 37 -11.36 -7.35 4.14
N MET A 38 -11.27 -8.19 3.11
CA MET A 38 -10.34 -9.32 3.06
C MET A 38 -8.87 -8.88 3.08
N VAL A 39 -8.55 -7.68 2.61
CA VAL A 39 -7.20 -7.10 2.72
C VAL A 39 -7.03 -6.35 4.05
N ALA A 40 -8.06 -5.64 4.51
CA ALA A 40 -8.01 -4.82 5.72
C ALA A 40 -7.75 -5.62 6.99
N ILE A 41 -8.45 -6.75 7.16
CA ILE A 41 -8.32 -7.58 8.36
C ILE A 41 -6.89 -8.13 8.52
N PRO A 42 -6.28 -8.78 7.51
CA PRO A 42 -4.89 -9.21 7.59
C PRO A 42 -3.90 -8.07 7.81
N VAL A 43 -4.03 -6.96 7.08
CA VAL A 43 -3.12 -5.81 7.23
C VAL A 43 -3.16 -5.26 8.65
N ALA A 44 -4.35 -5.09 9.24
CA ALA A 44 -4.49 -4.64 10.62
C ALA A 44 -3.81 -5.61 11.61
N GLY A 45 -4.00 -6.92 11.43
CA GLY A 45 -3.35 -7.93 12.26
C GLY A 45 -1.82 -7.93 12.13
N LEU A 46 -1.31 -7.73 10.91
CA LEU A 46 0.13 -7.69 10.61
C LEU A 46 0.79 -6.41 11.14
N VAL A 47 0.11 -5.26 11.05
CA VAL A 47 0.56 -4.00 11.65
C VAL A 47 0.61 -4.13 13.18
N TRP A 48 -0.44 -4.69 13.80
CA TRP A 48 -0.42 -5.00 15.22
C TRP A 48 0.77 -5.88 15.59
N TRP A 49 1.00 -6.95 14.82
CA TRP A 49 2.15 -7.83 15.01
C TRP A 49 3.49 -7.09 14.91
N LEU A 50 3.66 -6.18 13.94
CA LEU A 50 4.85 -5.34 13.81
C LEU A 50 5.10 -4.50 15.06
N PHE A 51 4.07 -3.83 15.60
CA PHE A 51 4.20 -3.06 16.84
C PHE A 51 4.58 -3.92 18.04
N ARG A 52 4.28 -5.23 18.02
CA ARG A 52 4.65 -6.17 19.08
C ARG A 52 6.05 -6.76 18.90
N ARG A 53 6.63 -6.74 17.68
CA ARG A 53 7.84 -7.52 17.37
C ARG A 53 9.00 -6.74 16.75
N ALA A 54 8.74 -5.64 16.07
CA ALA A 54 9.74 -4.86 15.34
C ALA A 54 10.10 -3.56 16.08
N SER A 55 11.10 -2.84 15.56
CA SER A 55 11.37 -1.47 16.00
C SER A 55 10.20 -0.54 15.65
N TYR A 56 10.03 0.53 16.44
CA TYR A 56 8.97 1.51 16.20
C TYR A 56 9.00 2.07 14.77
N THR A 57 10.20 2.33 14.23
CA THR A 57 10.39 2.82 12.86
C THR A 57 9.83 1.86 11.80
N ILE A 58 10.10 0.55 11.92
CA ILE A 58 9.58 -0.47 10.99
C ILE A 58 8.06 -0.60 11.15
N ALA A 59 7.57 -0.62 12.38
CA ALA A 59 6.13 -0.72 12.64
C ALA A 59 5.37 0.49 12.07
N LEU A 60 5.92 1.70 12.21
CA LEU A 60 5.36 2.91 11.64
C LEU A 60 5.39 2.88 10.11
N ALA A 61 6.51 2.50 9.49
CA ALA A 61 6.59 2.33 8.04
C ALA A 61 5.52 1.33 7.53
N GLY A 62 5.38 0.19 8.21
CA GLY A 62 4.38 -0.82 7.90
C GLY A 62 2.96 -0.30 8.06
N MET A 63 2.67 0.47 9.11
CA MET A 63 1.37 1.10 9.31
C MET A 63 1.02 2.05 8.16
N LEU A 64 1.98 2.88 7.71
CA LEU A 64 1.75 3.85 6.65
C LEU A 64 1.49 3.18 5.28
N VAL A 65 2.29 2.18 4.90
CA VAL A 65 2.04 1.40 3.67
C VAL A 65 0.75 0.59 3.78
N GLY A 66 0.51 -0.01 4.95
CA GLY A 66 -0.71 -0.76 5.23
C GLY A 66 -1.96 0.11 5.13
N ALA A 67 -1.93 1.33 5.67
CA ALA A 67 -3.01 2.31 5.57
C ALA A 67 -3.36 2.58 4.10
N PHE A 68 -2.37 2.71 3.22
CA PHE A 68 -2.59 2.84 1.79
C PHE A 68 -3.30 1.66 1.14
N LEU A 69 -2.89 0.43 1.48
CA LEU A 69 -3.52 -0.79 0.95
C LEU A 69 -5.00 -0.91 1.38
N VAL A 70 -5.30 -0.46 2.60
CA VAL A 70 -6.64 -0.61 3.20
C VAL A 70 -7.53 0.62 3.03
N THR A 71 -7.02 1.73 2.52
CA THR A 71 -7.82 2.93 2.26
C THR A 71 -8.52 2.78 0.92
N PRO A 72 -9.87 2.71 0.89
CA PRO A 72 -10.60 2.47 -0.35
C PRO A 72 -10.46 3.63 -1.34
N HIS A 73 -10.15 4.83 -0.86
CA HIS A 73 -10.10 6.08 -1.64
C HIS A 73 -8.74 6.78 -1.47
N ALA A 74 -7.63 6.03 -1.43
CA ALA A 74 -6.32 6.65 -1.46
C ALA A 74 -6.14 7.31 -2.84
N PHE A 75 -5.85 8.61 -2.82
CA PHE A 75 -5.62 9.40 -4.02
C PHE A 75 -4.13 9.66 -4.19
N VAL A 76 -3.75 10.15 -5.37
CA VAL A 76 -2.39 10.60 -5.66
C VAL A 76 -1.91 11.68 -4.66
N TYR A 77 -2.82 12.41 -4.01
CA TYR A 77 -2.48 13.37 -2.95
C TYR A 77 -1.89 12.74 -1.69
N ASP A 78 -2.10 11.43 -1.48
CA ASP A 78 -1.56 10.72 -0.33
C ASP A 78 -0.07 10.38 -0.53
N LEU A 79 0.51 10.62 -1.71
CA LEU A 79 1.92 10.38 -2.05
C LEU A 79 2.94 10.80 -0.95
N PRO A 80 2.79 11.94 -0.25
CA PRO A 80 3.71 12.30 0.84
C PRO A 80 3.74 11.26 1.98
N LEU A 81 2.61 10.61 2.26
CA LEU A 81 2.52 9.57 3.28
C LEU A 81 3.26 8.30 2.84
N MET A 82 3.20 7.94 1.56
CA MET A 82 3.98 6.84 0.98
C MET A 82 5.48 7.16 0.98
N ALA A 83 5.86 8.39 0.63
CA ALA A 83 7.24 8.85 0.68
C ALA A 83 7.80 8.77 2.11
N ALA A 84 7.03 9.19 3.12
CA ALA A 84 7.41 9.05 4.52
C ALA A 84 7.62 7.59 4.91
N ALA A 85 6.72 6.69 4.50
CA ALA A 85 6.84 5.25 4.77
C ALA A 85 8.11 4.65 4.14
N ILE A 86 8.41 5.02 2.89
CA ILE A 86 9.62 4.60 2.17
C ILE A 86 10.86 5.10 2.89
N LEU A 87 10.95 6.38 3.25
CA LEU A 87 12.11 6.93 3.95
C LEU A 87 12.36 6.24 5.29
N LEU A 88 11.28 5.98 6.06
CA LEU A 88 11.37 5.23 7.31
C LEU A 88 11.89 3.81 7.08
N TYR A 89 11.41 3.12 6.04
CA TYR A 89 11.87 1.79 5.69
C TYR A 89 13.34 1.79 5.24
N LEU A 90 13.72 2.66 4.31
CA LEU A 90 15.07 2.74 3.76
C LEU A 90 16.13 3.05 4.83
N ARG A 91 15.78 3.81 5.87
CA ARG A 91 16.66 4.08 7.01
C ARG A 91 17.02 2.82 7.79
N THR A 92 16.20 1.77 7.71
CA THR A 92 16.41 0.51 8.45
C THR A 92 17.20 -0.53 7.66
N LEU A 93 17.49 -0.25 6.39
CA LEU A 93 18.19 -1.17 5.52
C LEU A 93 19.70 -0.95 5.52
N PRO A 94 20.50 -2.01 5.35
CA PRO A 94 21.92 -1.85 5.04
C PRO A 94 22.07 -1.27 3.63
N SER A 95 23.12 -0.46 3.42
CA SER A 95 23.41 0.18 2.12
C SER A 95 23.63 -0.81 0.97
N SER A 96 23.92 -2.08 1.27
CA SER A 96 24.10 -3.15 0.29
C SER A 96 22.78 -3.80 -0.18
N ASP A 97 21.62 -3.48 0.41
CA ASP A 97 20.34 -4.11 0.06
C ASP A 97 19.64 -3.45 -1.15
N THR A 98 20.34 -3.45 -2.29
CA THR A 98 19.86 -2.87 -3.56
C THR A 98 18.44 -3.32 -3.97
N PRO A 99 18.04 -4.60 -3.80
CA PRO A 99 16.68 -5.04 -4.13
C PRO A 99 15.60 -4.29 -3.34
N SER A 100 15.81 -4.07 -2.04
CA SER A 100 14.87 -3.33 -1.20
C SER A 100 14.77 -1.85 -1.55
N TYR A 101 15.89 -1.21 -1.94
CA TYR A 101 15.86 0.15 -2.48
C TYR A 101 15.06 0.22 -3.78
N GLY A 102 15.27 -0.73 -4.70
CA GLY A 102 14.55 -0.80 -5.97
C GLY A 102 13.05 -0.99 -5.77
N ALA A 103 12.64 -1.91 -4.89
CA ALA A 103 11.23 -2.15 -4.58
C ALA A 103 10.56 -0.92 -3.94
N ALA A 104 11.24 -0.25 -3.02
CA ALA A 104 10.72 0.96 -2.39
C ALA A 104 10.56 2.12 -3.39
N LEU A 105 11.52 2.28 -4.31
CA LEU A 105 11.42 3.28 -5.38
C LEU A 105 10.26 2.97 -6.33
N LEU A 106 10.11 1.71 -6.75
CA LEU A 106 9.00 1.28 -7.59
C LEU A 106 7.65 1.54 -6.92
N ALA A 107 7.51 1.19 -5.64
CA ALA A 107 6.30 1.48 -4.87
C ALA A 107 6.02 2.98 -4.76
N GLY A 108 7.06 3.82 -4.59
CA GLY A 108 6.90 5.28 -4.51
C GLY A 108 6.46 5.93 -5.83
N ILE A 109 6.94 5.42 -6.97
CA ILE A 109 6.61 5.96 -8.30
C ILE A 109 5.29 5.40 -8.83
N ALA A 110 4.86 4.23 -8.36
CA ALA A 110 3.68 3.55 -8.89
C ALA A 110 2.40 4.40 -8.92
N PRO A 111 2.04 5.20 -7.88
CA PRO A 111 0.85 6.04 -7.95
C PRO A 111 0.93 7.13 -9.05
N ALA A 112 2.12 7.69 -9.29
CA ALA A 112 2.33 8.66 -10.37
C ALA A 112 2.20 8.01 -11.75
N VAL A 113 2.65 6.75 -11.90
CA VAL A 113 2.46 5.97 -13.12
C VAL A 113 0.98 5.67 -13.38
N VAL A 114 0.21 5.34 -12.33
CA VAL A 114 -1.24 5.12 -12.46
C VAL A 114 -1.98 6.38 -12.88
N LEU A 115 -1.54 7.56 -12.41
CA LEU A 115 -2.12 8.83 -12.85
C LEU A 115 -1.97 9.04 -14.36
N ALA A 116 -0.81 8.69 -14.92
CA ALA A 116 -0.56 8.77 -16.36
C ALA A 116 -1.21 7.61 -17.15
N THR A 117 -1.27 6.43 -16.54
CA THR A 117 -1.70 5.18 -17.17
C THR A 117 -2.61 4.38 -16.23
N PRO A 118 -3.91 4.70 -16.17
CA PRO A 118 -4.89 4.08 -15.27
C PRO A 118 -4.96 2.55 -15.29
N SER A 119 -4.74 1.94 -16.45
CA SER A 119 -4.75 0.49 -16.62
C SER A 119 -3.67 -0.24 -15.80
N LEU A 120 -2.67 0.51 -15.30
CA LEU A 120 -1.62 -0.01 -14.42
C LEU A 120 -1.98 0.08 -12.93
N ALA A 121 -3.20 0.47 -12.55
CA ALA A 121 -3.66 0.47 -11.16
C ALA A 121 -3.39 -0.86 -10.41
N PRO A 122 -3.61 -2.06 -11.01
CA PRO A 122 -3.26 -3.31 -10.35
C PRO A 122 -1.78 -3.43 -10.01
N LEU A 123 -0.90 -2.90 -10.86
CA LEU A 123 0.55 -2.96 -10.65
C LEU A 123 0.98 -2.10 -9.46
N ALA A 124 0.33 -0.96 -9.24
CA ALA A 124 0.59 -0.14 -8.05
C ALA A 124 0.17 -0.84 -6.77
N VAL A 125 -1.01 -1.48 -6.75
CA VAL A 125 -1.45 -2.28 -5.60
C VAL A 125 -0.44 -3.40 -5.30
N ILE A 126 0.05 -4.09 -6.34
CA ILE A 126 1.08 -5.13 -6.21
C ILE A 126 2.38 -4.54 -5.65
N ALA A 127 2.84 -3.38 -6.15
CA ALA A 127 4.06 -2.74 -5.68
C ALA A 127 3.98 -2.35 -4.19
N HIS A 128 2.86 -1.79 -3.74
CA HIS A 128 2.63 -1.48 -2.33
C HIS A 128 2.54 -2.74 -1.46
N ALA A 129 1.90 -3.80 -1.96
CA ALA A 129 1.83 -5.08 -1.26
C ALA A 129 3.22 -5.71 -1.09
N ILE A 130 4.05 -5.67 -2.13
CA ILE A 130 5.45 -6.13 -2.07
C ILE A 130 6.22 -5.31 -1.03
N LEU A 131 6.14 -3.98 -1.06
CA LEU A 131 6.80 -3.13 -0.08
C LEU A 131 6.35 -3.47 1.36
N PHE A 132 5.05 -3.67 1.58
CA PHE A 132 4.51 -4.06 2.88
C PHE A 132 5.06 -5.43 3.35
N LEU A 133 5.12 -6.42 2.46
CA LEU A 133 5.71 -7.73 2.77
C LEU A 133 7.21 -7.65 3.10
N MET A 134 7.94 -6.76 2.42
CA MET A 134 9.36 -6.54 2.71
C MET A 134 9.56 -5.88 4.08
N ILE A 135 8.75 -4.88 4.43
CA ILE A 135 8.73 -4.29 5.78
C ILE A 135 8.45 -5.36 6.84
N LEU A 136 7.48 -6.24 6.59
CA LEU A 136 7.16 -7.35 7.50
C LEU A 136 8.34 -8.31 7.70
N ARG A 137 9.02 -8.67 6.61
CA ARG A 137 10.21 -9.52 6.66
C ARG A 137 11.31 -8.87 7.50
N THR A 138 11.60 -7.58 7.26
CA THR A 138 12.63 -6.84 8.01
C THR A 138 12.27 -6.75 9.50
N GLY A 139 10.99 -6.53 9.83
CA GLY A 139 10.50 -6.54 11.21
C GLY A 139 10.63 -7.89 11.92
N GLY A 140 10.44 -9.00 11.20
CA GLY A 140 10.63 -10.36 11.73
C GLY A 140 12.08 -10.72 12.01
N LEU A 141 13.01 -10.24 11.18
CA LEU A 141 14.44 -10.50 11.30
C LEU A 141 15.12 -9.67 12.41
N SER A 142 14.52 -8.54 12.83
CA SER A 142 15.13 -7.63 13.82
C SER A 142 15.36 -8.25 15.22
N LYS A 143 14.78 -9.42 15.54
CA LYS A 143 15.01 -10.10 16.83
C LYS A 143 16.13 -11.14 16.83
N SER A 144 16.73 -11.48 15.69
CA SER A 144 17.79 -12.51 15.65
C SER A 144 19.20 -11.97 15.91
N VAL A 145 19.35 -10.70 16.29
CA VAL A 145 20.65 -10.01 16.47
C VAL A 145 20.79 -9.40 17.88
N LEU A 146 19.85 -9.69 18.79
CA LEU A 146 19.92 -9.35 20.21
C LEU A 146 19.81 -10.63 21.03
#